data_AF-A0A109UZK5-F1
#
_entry.id   AF-A0A109UZK5-F1
#
_cell.length_a   1.000
_cell.length_b   1.000
_cell.length_c   1.000
_cell.angle_alpha   90.00
_cell.angle_beta   90.00
_cell.angle_gamma   90.00
#
_symmetry.space_group_name_H-M   'P 1'
#
loop_
_entity.id
_entity.type
_entity.pdbx_description
1 polymer ?
#
loop_
_entity_poly.entity_id
_entity_poly.type
_entity_poly.pdbx_seq_one_letter_code
_entity_poly.pdbx_strand_id
1 'polypeptide(L)'
;MPFSPLDATYGRRIDRLLETVLDFQKYHSTLNFKLQSLRRRLNLTTRDTKKYSSKERYSKIDKDAYLKNRVIAVLVLLHAERDSAFVEMLKLRARQRGKLKKSEKRLLTTRLKKAVSTCSKLLELTEDDDDWEIRAELQIYAKLAMVEYLLSGKHAKRKDSETISRELAVVFLAIKHLEAKRFVSSEIADYVVSRYQYALQQHSQSFSAADVRNFSVQQGANNKNDPLMQLLFANGYELHSGDVQLDDTALPDSVHWLSYSCHIGNPKVAQLFHDVQNMEMAGLSAYDQKLLKWDQVIAAQKEYMDEEDNEMQEQDGQILLTYFKYSKYFTVIQRDNILFQQLWKQWLQSGKSNQITKYKQLERIVGSCTSYLLEVMELPGVYSDDKIMAQLELAIAFYKEHLVGGCLAPLYESRGKYLEALALYNNSLKKLNAAKDALHDEDFTLPGLNLAEKTQSFIQQLQDKCQNVYALAEYSKATQHPASKFTPSLLEKLSANLAITYKDIDLDNLFPLNPQIKPVCAKPSVLDLAFNYIDEADLDVPSQPETDLRVSDEPSSKKKSIFGLLGRWI
;
A
#
# COMPACT_ATOMS: atom_id res chain seq x y z
N MET A 1 -8.98 -29.41 -12.72
CA MET A 1 -8.39 -29.16 -11.39
C MET A 1 -9.07 -30.09 -10.41
N PRO A 2 -8.32 -30.91 -9.65
CA PRO A 2 -8.86 -31.61 -8.49
C PRO A 2 -9.45 -30.60 -7.48
N PHE A 3 -10.42 -31.02 -6.68
CA PHE A 3 -11.07 -30.16 -5.70
C PHE A 3 -10.12 -29.87 -4.52
N SER A 4 -9.75 -28.61 -4.31
CA SER A 4 -8.97 -28.16 -3.14
C SER A 4 -9.88 -27.40 -2.16
N PRO A 5 -10.01 -27.86 -0.90
CA PRO A 5 -10.74 -27.14 0.15
C PRO A 5 -10.24 -25.73 0.44
N LEU A 6 -8.92 -25.50 0.46
CA LEU A 6 -8.33 -24.19 0.71
C LEU A 6 -8.57 -23.25 -0.48
N ASP A 7 -8.49 -23.75 -1.71
CA ASP A 7 -8.86 -22.98 -2.90
C ASP A 7 -10.35 -22.60 -2.90
N ALA A 8 -11.23 -23.55 -2.54
CA ALA A 8 -12.68 -23.32 -2.44
C ALA A 8 -13.07 -22.30 -1.35
N THR A 9 -12.17 -22.02 -0.41
CA THR A 9 -12.37 -21.08 0.71
C THR A 9 -11.47 -19.86 0.59
N TYR A 10 -10.23 -19.94 1.07
CA TYR A 10 -9.26 -18.84 1.06
C TYR A 10 -8.85 -18.44 -0.36
N GLY A 11 -8.70 -19.38 -1.31
CA GLY A 11 -8.46 -19.06 -2.72
C GLY A 11 -9.55 -18.15 -3.29
N ARG A 12 -10.83 -18.45 -3.01
CA ARG A 12 -11.96 -17.57 -3.39
C ARG A 12 -11.96 -16.19 -2.73
N ARG A 13 -11.31 -16.02 -1.58
CA ARG A 13 -11.14 -14.71 -0.95
C ARG A 13 -10.08 -13.89 -1.69
N ILE A 14 -9.00 -14.54 -2.11
CA ILE A 14 -7.89 -13.95 -2.87
C ILE A 14 -8.36 -13.56 -4.27
N ASP A 15 -8.98 -14.50 -5.01
CA ASP A 15 -9.56 -14.30 -6.35
C ASP A 15 -10.45 -13.05 -6.43
N ARG A 16 -11.19 -12.77 -5.35
CA ARG A 16 -12.19 -11.70 -5.26
C ARG A 16 -11.67 -10.44 -4.56
N LEU A 17 -10.42 -10.46 -4.10
CA LEU A 17 -9.79 -9.35 -3.37
C LEU A 17 -10.69 -8.80 -2.26
N LEU A 18 -11.14 -9.69 -1.36
CA LEU A 18 -12.08 -9.32 -0.31
C LEU A 18 -11.41 -8.45 0.77
N GLU A 19 -11.57 -7.14 0.67
CA GLU A 19 -10.97 -6.17 1.60
C GLU A 19 -12.01 -5.41 2.43
N THR A 20 -13.15 -5.04 1.82
CA THR A 20 -14.13 -4.15 2.46
C THR A 20 -15.32 -4.90 3.07
N VAL A 21 -16.08 -4.20 3.93
CA VAL A 21 -17.34 -4.71 4.50
C VAL A 21 -18.33 -5.12 3.40
N LEU A 22 -18.40 -4.35 2.30
CA LEU A 22 -19.31 -4.62 1.19
C LEU A 22 -18.90 -5.87 0.42
N ASP A 23 -17.60 -6.13 0.29
CA ASP A 23 -17.09 -7.30 -0.42
C ASP A 23 -17.42 -8.58 0.35
N PHE A 24 -17.16 -8.60 1.66
CA PHE A 24 -17.56 -9.73 2.51
C PHE A 24 -19.07 -9.91 2.58
N GLN A 25 -19.86 -8.84 2.50
CA GLN A 25 -21.33 -8.92 2.41
C GLN A 25 -21.79 -9.60 1.11
N LYS A 26 -21.23 -9.21 -0.04
CA LYS A 26 -21.50 -9.84 -1.35
C LYS A 26 -21.00 -11.28 -1.43
N TYR A 27 -19.84 -11.56 -0.83
CA TYR A 27 -19.30 -12.91 -0.74
C TYR A 27 -20.19 -13.81 0.11
N HIS A 28 -20.60 -13.33 1.29
CA HIS A 28 -21.54 -14.04 2.16
C HIS A 28 -22.89 -14.31 1.48
N SER A 29 -23.46 -13.36 0.72
CA SER A 29 -24.69 -13.61 -0.04
C SER A 29 -24.48 -14.65 -1.14
N THR A 30 -23.35 -14.59 -1.87
CA THR A 30 -22.96 -15.60 -2.87
C THR A 30 -22.88 -17.00 -2.25
N LEU A 31 -22.25 -17.13 -1.09
CA LEU A 31 -22.16 -18.41 -0.37
C LEU A 31 -23.54 -18.94 0.03
N ASN A 32 -24.45 -18.06 0.46
CA ASN A 32 -25.83 -18.47 0.76
C ASN A 32 -26.57 -19.02 -0.46
N PHE A 33 -26.44 -18.37 -1.62
CA PHE A 33 -27.03 -18.87 -2.86
C PHE A 33 -26.42 -20.22 -3.27
N LYS A 34 -25.09 -20.36 -3.19
CA LYS A 34 -24.40 -21.62 -3.45
C LYS A 34 -24.89 -22.73 -2.51
N LEU A 35 -24.97 -22.47 -1.20
CA LEU A 35 -25.48 -23.42 -0.22
C LEU A 35 -26.93 -23.82 -0.49
N GLN A 36 -27.78 -22.88 -0.90
CA GLN A 36 -29.17 -23.19 -1.24
C GLN A 36 -29.26 -24.06 -2.51
N SER A 37 -28.39 -23.82 -3.49
CA SER A 37 -28.29 -24.65 -4.70
C SER A 37 -27.80 -26.06 -4.36
N LEU A 38 -26.74 -26.18 -3.56
CA LEU A 38 -26.20 -27.46 -3.11
C LEU A 38 -27.21 -28.27 -2.29
N ARG A 39 -27.95 -27.62 -1.38
CA ARG A 39 -29.02 -28.28 -0.61
C ARG A 39 -30.16 -28.81 -1.48
N ARG A 40 -30.51 -28.09 -2.56
CA ARG A 40 -31.48 -28.55 -3.55
C ARG A 40 -30.93 -29.75 -4.32
N ARG A 41 -29.70 -29.66 -4.82
CA ARG A 41 -29.03 -30.74 -5.55
C ARG A 41 -28.89 -32.03 -4.74
N LEU A 42 -28.61 -31.89 -3.44
CA LEU A 42 -28.47 -33.02 -2.51
C LEU A 42 -29.80 -33.47 -1.88
N ASN A 43 -30.94 -32.91 -2.29
CA ASN A 43 -32.26 -33.23 -1.75
C ASN A 43 -32.37 -33.10 -0.21
N LEU A 44 -31.68 -32.10 0.34
CA LEU A 44 -31.68 -31.77 1.77
C LEU A 44 -32.71 -30.68 2.12
N THR A 45 -33.41 -30.12 1.13
CA THR A 45 -34.45 -29.12 1.35
C THR A 45 -35.71 -29.75 1.95
N THR A 46 -36.15 -29.24 3.10
CA THR A 46 -37.38 -29.67 3.76
C THR A 46 -38.48 -28.65 3.50
N ARG A 47 -39.61 -29.09 2.92
CA ARG A 47 -40.79 -28.24 2.66
C ARG A 47 -41.72 -28.12 3.88
N ASP A 48 -41.67 -29.09 4.79
CA ASP A 48 -42.47 -29.09 6.01
C ASP A 48 -41.85 -28.18 7.07
N THR A 49 -42.39 -26.97 7.20
CA THR A 49 -41.95 -25.97 8.18
C THR A 49 -42.49 -26.24 9.58
N LYS A 50 -43.60 -26.98 9.74
CA LYS A 50 -44.22 -27.27 11.04
C LYS A 50 -43.47 -28.34 11.83
N LYS A 51 -42.90 -29.33 11.14
CA LYS A 51 -42.09 -30.41 11.75
C LYS A 51 -40.66 -30.40 11.20
N TYR A 52 -40.06 -29.21 11.09
CA TYR A 52 -38.74 -29.06 10.47
C TYR A 52 -37.65 -29.86 11.20
N SER A 53 -37.56 -29.75 12.53
CA SER A 53 -36.48 -30.39 13.32
C SER A 53 -36.44 -31.92 13.15
N SER A 54 -37.58 -32.59 13.08
CA SER A 54 -37.62 -34.05 12.90
C SER A 54 -37.34 -34.50 11.47
N LYS A 55 -37.68 -33.67 10.48
CA LYS A 55 -37.59 -33.99 9.04
C LYS A 55 -36.34 -33.46 8.34
N GLU A 56 -35.60 -32.54 8.96
CA GLU A 56 -34.38 -32.01 8.39
C GLU A 56 -33.31 -33.11 8.30
N ARG A 57 -32.59 -33.12 7.17
CA ARG A 57 -31.66 -34.19 6.78
C ARG A 57 -30.20 -33.78 6.91
N TYR A 58 -29.91 -32.50 7.13
CA TYR A 58 -28.56 -31.95 7.13
C TYR A 58 -27.80 -32.31 8.43
N SER A 59 -28.44 -32.24 9.59
CA SER A 59 -27.80 -32.70 10.84
C SER A 59 -27.60 -34.22 10.88
N LYS A 60 -28.40 -34.98 10.13
CA LYS A 60 -28.40 -36.44 10.06
C LYS A 60 -27.58 -37.03 8.91
N ILE A 61 -26.71 -36.22 8.30
CA ILE A 61 -25.75 -36.72 7.31
C ILE A 61 -24.72 -37.57 8.05
N ASP A 62 -24.60 -38.84 7.63
CA ASP A 62 -23.67 -39.85 8.14
C ASP A 62 -22.56 -40.18 7.11
N LYS A 63 -21.54 -40.94 7.53
CA LYS A 63 -20.39 -41.34 6.69
C LYS A 63 -20.83 -42.04 5.39
N ASP A 64 -21.80 -42.94 5.46
CA ASP A 64 -22.34 -43.65 4.28
C ASP A 64 -22.95 -42.71 3.23
N ALA A 65 -23.61 -41.64 3.68
CA ALA A 65 -24.20 -40.65 2.78
C ALA A 65 -23.09 -39.87 2.06
N TYR A 66 -22.00 -39.56 2.76
CA TYR A 66 -20.82 -38.91 2.19
C TYR A 66 -20.09 -39.80 1.19
N LEU A 67 -19.87 -41.09 1.48
CA LEU A 67 -19.23 -42.02 0.54
C LEU A 67 -20.01 -42.14 -0.79
N LYS A 68 -21.34 -42.08 -0.72
CA LYS A 68 -22.20 -42.04 -1.92
C LYS A 68 -22.09 -40.73 -2.70
N ASN A 69 -21.78 -39.62 -2.05
CA ASN A 69 -21.68 -38.31 -2.69
C ASN A 69 -20.70 -37.35 -1.99
N ARG A 70 -19.45 -37.33 -2.48
CA ARG A 70 -18.36 -36.47 -1.97
C ARG A 70 -18.69 -34.97 -1.98
N VAL A 71 -19.67 -34.51 -2.77
CA VAL A 71 -20.14 -33.11 -2.78
C VAL A 71 -20.67 -32.66 -1.41
N ILE A 72 -21.08 -33.60 -0.56
CA ILE A 72 -21.50 -33.32 0.81
C ILE A 72 -20.40 -32.61 1.61
N ALA A 73 -19.12 -33.00 1.44
CA ALA A 73 -18.01 -32.31 2.10
C ALA A 73 -17.93 -30.83 1.69
N VAL A 74 -18.11 -30.53 0.39
CA VAL A 74 -18.16 -29.15 -0.14
C VAL A 74 -19.31 -28.36 0.48
N LEU A 75 -20.49 -28.98 0.63
CA LEU A 75 -21.63 -28.33 1.27
C LEU A 75 -21.31 -27.94 2.72
N VAL A 76 -20.74 -28.86 3.50
CA VAL A 76 -20.44 -28.64 4.93
C VAL A 76 -19.30 -27.63 5.09
N LEU A 77 -18.26 -27.71 4.25
CA LEU A 77 -17.15 -26.74 4.20
C LEU A 77 -17.66 -25.32 3.91
N LEU A 78 -18.45 -25.14 2.85
CA LEU A 78 -18.99 -23.83 2.50
C LEU A 78 -19.97 -23.28 3.56
N HIS A 79 -20.54 -24.15 4.39
CA HIS A 79 -21.37 -23.73 5.52
C HIS A 79 -20.51 -23.10 6.62
N ALA A 80 -19.37 -23.71 6.97
CA ALA A 80 -18.39 -23.11 7.88
C ALA A 80 -17.84 -21.79 7.31
N GLU A 81 -17.52 -21.77 6.00
CA GLU A 81 -17.00 -20.58 5.31
C GLU A 81 -18.00 -19.42 5.29
N ARG A 82 -19.29 -19.70 5.14
CA ARG A 82 -20.33 -18.67 5.27
C ARG A 82 -20.29 -18.03 6.65
N ASP A 83 -20.22 -18.82 7.72
CA ASP A 83 -20.19 -18.27 9.07
C ASP A 83 -18.86 -17.52 9.35
N SER A 84 -17.74 -17.98 8.79
CA SER A 84 -16.43 -17.29 8.83
C SER A 84 -16.45 -15.95 8.09
N ALA A 85 -16.98 -15.90 6.86
CA ALA A 85 -17.12 -14.67 6.08
C ALA A 85 -18.00 -13.62 6.78
N PHE A 86 -19.07 -14.07 7.44
CA PHE A 86 -19.94 -13.18 8.21
C PHE A 86 -19.21 -12.59 9.44
N VAL A 87 -18.34 -13.37 10.07
CA VAL A 87 -17.51 -12.91 11.19
C VAL A 87 -16.51 -11.84 10.73
N GLU A 88 -15.86 -12.03 9.59
CA GLU A 88 -14.95 -11.04 9.01
C GLU A 88 -15.66 -9.71 8.69
N MET A 89 -16.85 -9.79 8.11
CA MET A 89 -17.70 -8.61 7.90
C MET A 89 -17.97 -7.84 9.21
N LEU A 90 -18.25 -8.56 10.32
CA LEU A 90 -18.48 -7.93 11.63
C LEU A 90 -17.21 -7.30 12.20
N LYS A 91 -16.04 -7.94 12.04
CA LYS A 91 -14.75 -7.39 12.48
C LYS A 91 -14.39 -6.12 11.72
N LEU A 92 -14.55 -6.12 10.39
CA LEU A 92 -14.30 -4.94 9.55
C LEU A 92 -15.23 -3.77 9.90
N ARG A 93 -16.53 -4.05 10.13
CA ARG A 93 -17.48 -3.04 10.59
C ARG A 93 -17.09 -2.47 11.96
N ALA A 94 -16.55 -3.29 12.85
CA ALA A 94 -16.06 -2.84 14.13
C ALA A 94 -14.81 -1.95 14.00
N ARG A 95 -13.88 -2.29 13.09
CA ARG A 95 -12.70 -1.47 12.78
C ARG A 95 -13.09 -0.10 12.22
N GLN A 96 -13.99 -0.05 11.23
CA GLN A 96 -14.50 1.22 10.67
C GLN A 96 -15.15 2.12 11.73
N ARG A 97 -15.80 1.52 12.73
CA ARG A 97 -16.46 2.24 13.82
C ARG A 97 -15.53 2.50 15.04
N GLY A 98 -14.33 1.92 15.08
CA GLY A 98 -13.43 1.95 16.24
C GLY A 98 -13.89 1.14 17.46
N LYS A 99 -15.05 0.44 17.41
CA LYS A 99 -15.51 -0.42 18.52
C LYS A 99 -16.47 -1.52 18.06
N LEU A 100 -16.43 -2.68 18.71
CA LEU A 100 -17.34 -3.80 18.51
C LEU A 100 -18.57 -3.71 19.44
N LYS A 101 -19.78 -3.71 18.88
CA LYS A 101 -21.04 -3.66 19.67
C LYS A 101 -21.24 -4.95 20.45
N LYS A 102 -21.88 -4.87 21.62
CA LYS A 102 -22.18 -6.04 22.47
C LYS A 102 -23.02 -7.10 21.74
N SER A 103 -24.02 -6.68 20.96
CA SER A 103 -24.85 -7.57 20.13
C SER A 103 -24.03 -8.25 19.02
N GLU A 104 -23.19 -7.50 18.32
CA GLU A 104 -22.29 -8.02 17.28
C GLU A 104 -21.26 -8.98 17.88
N LYS A 105 -20.70 -8.70 19.06
CA LYS A 105 -19.79 -9.60 19.78
C LYS A 105 -20.43 -10.94 20.12
N ARG A 106 -21.68 -10.94 20.60
CA ARG A 106 -22.45 -12.16 20.87
C ARG A 106 -22.68 -12.95 19.58
N LEU A 107 -23.05 -12.26 18.50
CA LEU A 107 -23.30 -12.89 17.21
C LEU A 107 -22.01 -13.49 16.61
N LEU A 108 -20.91 -12.74 16.62
CA LEU A 108 -19.58 -13.18 16.20
C LEU A 108 -19.18 -14.47 16.94
N THR A 109 -19.31 -14.47 18.27
CA THR A 109 -18.98 -15.65 19.10
C THR A 109 -19.84 -16.86 18.74
N THR A 110 -21.14 -16.64 18.49
CA THR A 110 -22.07 -17.70 18.10
C THR A 110 -21.73 -18.28 16.73
N ARG A 111 -21.33 -17.43 15.79
CA ARG A 111 -20.97 -17.83 14.42
C ARG A 111 -19.66 -18.60 14.39
N LEU A 112 -18.64 -18.14 15.11
CA LEU A 112 -17.38 -18.89 15.23
C LEU A 112 -17.58 -20.25 15.90
N LYS A 113 -18.37 -20.33 16.98
CA LYS A 113 -18.69 -21.63 17.60
C LYS A 113 -19.39 -22.59 16.62
N LYS A 114 -20.29 -22.06 15.78
CA LYS A 114 -20.97 -22.85 14.73
C LYS A 114 -20.00 -23.28 13.63
N ALA A 115 -19.08 -22.42 13.22
CA ALA A 115 -18.05 -22.76 12.23
C ALA A 115 -17.18 -23.92 12.75
N VAL A 116 -16.67 -23.82 13.99
CA VAL A 116 -15.89 -24.90 14.62
C VAL A 116 -16.68 -26.21 14.69
N SER A 117 -17.92 -26.17 15.20
CA SER A 117 -18.77 -27.38 15.26
C SER A 117 -19.08 -27.98 13.88
N THR A 118 -19.21 -27.13 12.86
CA THR A 118 -19.41 -27.58 11.47
C THR A 118 -18.14 -28.22 10.90
N CYS A 119 -16.97 -27.65 11.21
CA CYS A 119 -15.68 -28.23 10.84
C CYS A 119 -15.43 -29.56 11.57
N SER A 120 -15.76 -29.69 12.86
CA SER A 120 -15.66 -30.98 13.58
C SER A 120 -16.49 -32.07 12.90
N LYS A 121 -17.76 -31.76 12.56
CA LYS A 121 -18.60 -32.68 11.80
C LYS A 121 -18.02 -33.01 10.42
N LEU A 122 -17.39 -32.05 9.75
CA LEU A 122 -16.75 -32.27 8.46
C LEU A 122 -15.58 -33.24 8.56
N LEU A 123 -14.74 -33.09 9.59
CA LEU A 123 -13.60 -33.99 9.84
C LEU A 123 -14.08 -35.40 10.18
N GLU A 124 -15.12 -35.54 11.01
CA GLU A 124 -15.74 -36.84 11.30
C GLU A 124 -16.28 -37.51 10.02
N LEU A 125 -16.86 -36.76 9.10
CA LEU A 125 -17.39 -37.32 7.84
C LEU A 125 -16.30 -37.72 6.85
N THR A 126 -15.13 -37.08 6.89
CA THR A 126 -14.04 -37.21 5.91
C THR A 126 -12.84 -38.00 6.44
N GLU A 127 -12.98 -38.61 7.62
CA GLU A 127 -11.92 -39.38 8.29
C GLU A 127 -11.41 -40.55 7.45
N ASP A 128 -12.31 -41.21 6.72
CA ASP A 128 -12.02 -42.41 5.92
C ASP A 128 -11.82 -42.10 4.42
N ASP A 129 -11.65 -40.82 4.05
CA ASP A 129 -11.42 -40.46 2.64
C ASP A 129 -10.00 -40.88 2.18
N ASP A 130 -9.91 -41.34 0.93
CA ASP A 130 -8.69 -41.85 0.33
C ASP A 130 -7.69 -40.71 0.02
N ASP A 131 -8.23 -39.52 -0.30
CA ASP A 131 -7.46 -38.35 -0.71
C ASP A 131 -6.84 -37.64 0.51
N TRP A 132 -5.64 -38.07 0.91
CA TRP A 132 -4.95 -37.54 2.09
C TRP A 132 -4.69 -36.02 2.01
N GLU A 133 -4.46 -35.49 0.82
CA GLU A 133 -4.26 -34.06 0.55
C GLU A 133 -5.51 -33.23 0.88
N ILE A 134 -6.68 -33.69 0.45
CA ILE A 134 -7.97 -33.07 0.76
C ILE A 134 -8.21 -33.12 2.27
N ARG A 135 -7.90 -34.25 2.92
CA ARG A 135 -7.99 -34.40 4.37
C ARG A 135 -7.06 -33.44 5.10
N ALA A 136 -5.83 -33.27 4.63
CA ALA A 136 -4.87 -32.32 5.21
C ALA A 136 -5.37 -30.87 5.09
N GLU A 137 -5.89 -30.48 3.92
CA GLU A 137 -6.48 -29.15 3.71
C GLU A 137 -7.72 -28.88 4.58
N LEU A 138 -8.59 -29.88 4.75
CA LEU A 138 -9.75 -29.82 5.64
C LEU A 138 -9.34 -29.63 7.11
N GLN A 139 -8.32 -30.37 7.55
CA GLN A 139 -7.74 -30.25 8.89
C GLN A 139 -7.13 -28.86 9.10
N ILE A 140 -6.39 -28.32 8.12
CA ILE A 140 -5.86 -26.95 8.15
C ILE A 140 -7.01 -25.95 8.33
N TYR A 141 -8.04 -26.01 7.49
CA TYR A 141 -9.18 -25.10 7.60
C TYR A 141 -9.90 -25.19 8.95
N ALA A 142 -10.08 -26.40 9.48
CA ALA A 142 -10.69 -26.63 10.78
C ALA A 142 -9.86 -26.02 11.94
N LYS A 143 -8.53 -26.21 11.92
CA LYS A 143 -7.61 -25.61 12.89
C LYS A 143 -7.63 -24.09 12.83
N LEU A 144 -7.63 -23.50 11.63
CA LEU A 144 -7.77 -22.05 11.45
C LEU A 144 -9.10 -21.51 11.99
N ALA A 145 -10.20 -22.23 11.77
CA ALA A 145 -11.50 -21.85 12.34
C ALA A 145 -11.52 -21.92 13.88
N MET A 146 -10.81 -22.89 14.46
CA MET A 146 -10.63 -23.00 15.91
C MET A 146 -9.79 -21.86 16.47
N VAL A 147 -8.66 -21.53 15.83
CA VAL A 147 -7.82 -20.39 16.20
C VAL A 147 -8.61 -19.08 16.18
N GLU A 148 -9.40 -18.85 15.14
CA GLU A 148 -10.29 -17.67 15.06
C GLU A 148 -11.29 -17.61 16.21
N TYR A 149 -11.84 -18.76 16.62
CA TYR A 149 -12.72 -18.87 17.77
C TYR A 149 -12.02 -18.55 19.09
N LEU A 150 -10.76 -18.97 19.26
CA LEU A 150 -9.97 -18.67 20.45
C LEU A 150 -9.57 -17.18 20.51
N LEU A 151 -9.13 -16.61 19.39
CA LEU A 151 -8.72 -15.20 19.29
C LEU A 151 -9.89 -14.22 19.50
N SER A 152 -11.04 -14.49 18.88
CA SER A 152 -12.14 -13.51 18.79
C SER A 152 -13.42 -13.92 19.51
N GLY A 153 -13.55 -15.18 19.94
CA GLY A 153 -14.76 -15.74 20.52
C GLY A 153 -14.88 -15.58 22.04
N LYS A 154 -15.60 -16.51 22.69
CA LYS A 154 -15.84 -16.49 24.16
C LYS A 154 -14.55 -16.66 24.95
N HIS A 155 -13.60 -17.42 24.39
CA HIS A 155 -12.33 -17.79 24.98
C HIS A 155 -11.24 -16.72 24.86
N ALA A 156 -11.47 -15.65 24.09
CA ALA A 156 -10.54 -14.53 23.98
C ALA A 156 -10.15 -13.90 25.34
N LYS A 157 -10.98 -14.09 26.37
CA LYS A 157 -10.69 -13.64 27.74
C LYS A 157 -9.74 -14.53 28.53
N ARG A 158 -9.64 -15.82 28.17
CA ARG A 158 -8.83 -16.82 28.90
C ARG A 158 -7.37 -16.85 28.43
N LYS A 159 -7.06 -16.22 27.29
CA LYS A 159 -5.73 -16.18 26.67
C LYS A 159 -5.11 -17.59 26.60
N ASP A 160 -5.77 -18.49 25.89
CA ASP A 160 -5.33 -19.88 25.69
C ASP A 160 -4.12 -19.93 24.70
N SER A 161 -3.06 -19.17 24.98
CA SER A 161 -1.93 -18.90 24.09
C SER A 161 -1.22 -20.15 23.61
N GLU A 162 -1.07 -21.15 24.49
CA GLU A 162 -0.43 -22.44 24.17
C GLU A 162 -1.20 -23.18 23.07
N THR A 163 -2.52 -23.25 23.16
CA THR A 163 -3.32 -23.92 22.11
C THR A 163 -3.29 -23.13 20.81
N ILE A 164 -3.38 -21.81 20.85
CA ILE A 164 -3.32 -20.96 19.65
C ILE A 164 -1.98 -21.14 18.92
N SER A 165 -0.86 -21.02 19.65
CA SER A 165 0.48 -21.12 19.07
C SER A 165 0.74 -22.52 18.54
N ARG A 166 0.30 -23.57 19.25
CA ARG A 166 0.40 -24.97 18.81
C ARG A 166 -0.37 -25.23 17.51
N GLU A 167 -1.65 -24.86 17.44
CA GLU A 167 -2.46 -25.12 16.25
C GLU A 167 -1.93 -24.35 15.03
N LEU A 168 -1.50 -23.10 15.21
CA LEU A 168 -0.92 -22.29 14.13
C LEU A 168 0.43 -22.82 13.66
N ALA A 169 1.31 -23.24 14.57
CA ALA A 169 2.60 -23.86 14.25
C ALA A 169 2.43 -25.09 13.35
N VAL A 170 1.52 -26.01 13.73
CA VAL A 170 1.21 -27.21 12.95
C VAL A 170 0.64 -26.85 11.58
N VAL A 171 -0.25 -25.85 11.51
CA VAL A 171 -0.80 -25.37 10.24
C VAL A 171 0.29 -24.80 9.32
N PHE A 172 1.23 -24.02 9.85
CA PHE A 172 2.31 -23.43 9.05
C PHE A 172 3.25 -24.50 8.47
N LEU A 173 3.59 -25.52 9.26
CA LEU A 173 4.35 -26.67 8.75
C LEU A 173 3.58 -27.41 7.65
N ALA A 174 2.29 -27.67 7.88
CA ALA A 174 1.43 -28.39 6.94
C ALA A 174 1.30 -27.65 5.60
N ILE A 175 0.99 -26.35 5.63
CA ILE A 175 0.83 -25.52 4.43
C ILE A 175 2.14 -25.48 3.63
N LYS A 176 3.29 -25.29 4.30
CA LYS A 176 4.59 -25.26 3.64
C LYS A 176 4.93 -26.60 2.96
N HIS A 177 4.57 -27.72 3.59
CA HIS A 177 4.76 -29.03 2.98
C HIS A 177 3.85 -29.27 1.77
N LEU A 178 2.57 -28.87 1.87
CA LEU A 178 1.61 -28.98 0.76
C LEU A 178 1.99 -28.07 -0.41
N GLU A 179 2.52 -26.88 -0.13
CA GLU A 179 3.08 -25.96 -1.13
C GLU A 179 4.28 -26.57 -1.86
N ALA A 180 5.23 -27.17 -1.12
CA ALA A 180 6.39 -27.83 -1.70
C ALA A 180 5.99 -28.97 -2.65
N LYS A 181 4.90 -29.66 -2.35
CA LYS A 181 4.31 -30.71 -3.21
C LYS A 181 3.34 -30.19 -4.28
N ARG A 182 3.12 -28.87 -4.36
CA ARG A 182 2.24 -28.18 -5.31
C ARG A 182 0.75 -28.56 -5.20
N PHE A 183 0.30 -29.01 -4.03
CA PHE A 183 -1.13 -29.20 -3.75
C PHE A 183 -1.84 -27.87 -3.44
N VAL A 184 -1.13 -26.96 -2.77
CA VAL A 184 -1.60 -25.62 -2.42
C VAL A 184 -0.78 -24.59 -3.22
N SER A 185 -1.43 -23.56 -3.77
CA SER A 185 -0.72 -22.48 -4.46
C SER A 185 0.04 -21.59 -3.48
N SER A 186 1.18 -21.05 -3.93
CA SER A 186 2.00 -20.13 -3.12
C SER A 186 1.21 -18.91 -2.65
N GLU A 187 0.30 -18.39 -3.49
CA GLU A 187 -0.60 -17.28 -3.12
C GLU A 187 -1.49 -17.59 -1.91
N ILE A 188 -2.05 -18.82 -1.83
CA ILE A 188 -2.88 -19.24 -0.69
C ILE A 188 -2.02 -19.43 0.55
N ALA A 189 -0.83 -20.03 0.40
CA ALA A 189 0.11 -20.22 1.49
C ALA A 189 0.52 -18.87 2.11
N ASP A 190 0.96 -17.93 1.28
CA ASP A 190 1.35 -16.58 1.69
C ASP A 190 0.19 -15.81 2.34
N TYR A 191 -1.03 -15.91 1.79
CA TYR A 191 -2.20 -15.27 2.38
C TYR A 191 -2.50 -15.80 3.79
N VAL A 192 -2.46 -17.11 3.99
CA VAL A 192 -2.75 -17.71 5.30
C VAL A 192 -1.62 -17.41 6.29
N VAL A 193 -0.36 -17.54 5.87
CA VAL A 193 0.80 -17.24 6.72
C VAL A 193 0.78 -15.77 7.14
N SER A 194 0.70 -14.83 6.20
CA SER A 194 0.67 -13.40 6.51
C SER A 194 -0.48 -13.00 7.44
N ARG A 195 -1.66 -13.61 7.28
CA ARG A 195 -2.83 -13.35 8.11
C ARG A 195 -2.66 -13.77 9.57
N TYR A 196 -1.99 -14.89 9.82
CA TYR A 196 -1.87 -15.49 11.16
C TYR A 196 -0.47 -15.36 11.78
N GLN A 197 0.52 -14.87 11.04
CA GLN A 197 1.91 -14.77 11.50
C GLN A 197 2.03 -13.94 12.78
N TYR A 198 1.43 -12.75 12.80
CA TYR A 198 1.44 -11.91 14.00
C TYR A 198 0.80 -12.61 15.21
N ALA A 199 -0.29 -13.35 15.01
CA ALA A 199 -0.96 -14.08 16.09
C ALA A 199 -0.05 -15.21 16.62
N LEU A 200 0.64 -15.94 15.72
CA LEU A 200 1.61 -16.95 16.14
C LEU A 200 2.76 -16.31 16.91
N GLN A 201 3.37 -15.23 16.42
CA GLN A 201 4.46 -14.53 17.08
C GLN A 201 4.05 -14.03 18.48
N GLN A 202 2.88 -13.39 18.58
CA GLN A 202 2.36 -12.88 19.84
C GLN A 202 2.11 -14.00 20.88
N HIS A 203 1.58 -15.15 20.47
CA HIS A 203 1.23 -16.24 21.38
C HIS A 203 2.36 -17.24 21.64
N SER A 204 3.39 -17.28 20.79
CA SER A 204 4.60 -18.10 20.97
C SER A 204 5.77 -17.33 21.58
N GLN A 205 5.68 -16.00 21.67
CA GLN A 205 6.81 -15.11 22.03
C GLN A 205 8.03 -15.28 21.11
N SER A 206 7.83 -15.80 19.90
CA SER A 206 8.85 -15.95 18.86
C SER A 206 8.70 -14.82 17.85
N PHE A 207 9.67 -13.92 17.75
CA PHE A 207 9.54 -12.72 16.92
C PHE A 207 10.34 -12.79 15.62
N SER A 208 11.45 -13.55 15.58
CA SER A 208 12.21 -13.79 14.35
C SER A 208 11.55 -14.85 13.46
N ALA A 209 11.80 -14.77 12.15
CA ALA A 209 11.40 -15.80 11.20
C ALA A 209 12.07 -17.16 11.49
N ALA A 210 13.31 -17.14 11.99
CA ALA A 210 14.01 -18.33 12.44
C ALA A 210 13.35 -18.92 13.70
N ASP A 211 13.03 -18.09 14.69
CA ASP A 211 12.35 -18.52 15.92
C ASP A 211 10.98 -19.13 15.62
N VAL A 212 10.19 -18.49 14.76
CA VAL A 212 8.88 -19.02 14.35
C VAL A 212 9.02 -20.37 13.66
N ARG A 213 10.05 -20.56 12.82
CA ARG A 213 10.34 -21.84 12.17
C ARG A 213 10.76 -22.89 13.20
N ASN A 214 11.68 -22.56 14.10
CA ASN A 214 12.18 -23.47 15.13
C ASN A 214 11.08 -23.88 16.10
N PHE A 215 10.30 -22.91 16.58
CA PHE A 215 9.11 -23.16 17.39
C PHE A 215 8.11 -24.05 16.65
N SER A 216 7.87 -23.79 15.36
CA SER A 216 6.94 -24.61 14.57
C SER A 216 7.41 -26.06 14.46
N VAL A 217 8.71 -26.28 14.18
CA VAL A 217 9.35 -27.61 14.14
C VAL A 217 9.27 -28.30 15.51
N GLN A 218 9.56 -27.59 16.60
CA GLN A 218 9.46 -28.11 17.97
C GLN A 218 8.02 -28.54 18.30
N GLN A 219 7.03 -27.73 17.94
CA GLN A 219 5.62 -28.08 18.14
C GLN A 219 5.18 -29.26 17.25
N GLY A 220 5.70 -29.36 16.02
CA GLY A 220 5.50 -30.53 15.16
C GLY A 220 6.08 -31.82 15.77
N ALA A 221 7.24 -31.73 16.42
CA ALA A 221 7.89 -32.85 17.10
C ALA A 221 7.16 -33.28 18.39
N ASN A 222 6.66 -32.32 19.17
CA ASN A 222 5.93 -32.59 20.41
C ASN A 222 4.52 -33.14 20.15
N ASN A 223 3.88 -32.75 19.03
CA ASN A 223 2.50 -33.12 18.72
C ASN A 223 2.40 -34.17 17.61
N LYS A 224 3.22 -35.22 17.68
CA LYS A 224 3.17 -36.35 16.72
C LYS A 224 1.81 -37.06 16.64
N ASN A 225 1.02 -36.98 17.71
CA ASN A 225 -0.30 -37.60 17.78
C ASN A 225 -1.41 -36.77 17.13
N ASP A 226 -1.11 -35.55 16.67
CA ASP A 226 -2.10 -34.71 16.00
C ASP A 226 -2.50 -35.33 14.63
N PRO A 227 -3.80 -35.42 14.29
CA PRO A 227 -4.24 -36.04 13.04
C PRO A 227 -3.61 -35.43 11.79
N LEU A 228 -3.32 -34.12 11.78
CA LEU A 228 -2.68 -33.46 10.65
C LEU A 228 -1.21 -33.85 10.55
N MET A 229 -0.49 -33.90 11.68
CA MET A 229 0.91 -34.34 11.70
C MET A 229 1.08 -35.80 11.31
N GLN A 230 0.18 -36.69 11.76
CA GLN A 230 0.17 -38.10 11.36
C GLN A 230 0.00 -38.25 9.84
N LEU A 231 -0.91 -37.48 9.23
CA LEU A 231 -1.09 -37.46 7.78
C LEU A 231 0.15 -36.96 7.04
N LEU A 232 0.83 -35.93 7.56
CA LEU A 232 2.06 -35.41 6.97
C LEU A 232 3.20 -36.44 7.04
N PHE A 233 3.44 -37.04 8.20
CA PHE A 233 4.49 -38.05 8.37
C PHE A 233 4.26 -39.28 7.48
N ALA A 234 3.01 -39.78 7.41
CA ALA A 234 2.65 -40.91 6.55
C ALA A 234 2.91 -40.63 5.07
N ASN A 235 2.90 -39.36 4.67
CA ASN A 235 3.12 -38.95 3.29
C ASN A 235 4.51 -38.33 3.06
N GLY A 236 5.51 -38.63 3.87
CA GLY A 236 6.90 -38.23 3.59
C GLY A 236 7.24 -36.79 3.98
N TYR A 237 6.56 -36.23 4.97
CA TYR A 237 7.07 -35.07 5.71
C TYR A 237 8.17 -35.53 6.67
N GLU A 238 9.39 -35.03 6.47
CA GLU A 238 10.48 -35.22 7.43
C GLU A 238 10.59 -33.99 8.33
N LEU A 239 10.73 -34.24 9.63
CA LEU A 239 11.14 -33.19 10.57
C LEU A 239 12.59 -32.85 10.27
N HIS A 240 12.81 -31.91 9.37
CA HIS A 240 14.11 -31.27 9.25
C HIS A 240 14.27 -30.35 10.46
N SER A 241 14.85 -30.89 11.53
CA SER A 241 15.72 -30.11 12.40
C SER A 241 16.98 -29.77 11.61
N GLY A 242 16.81 -29.04 10.51
CA GLY A 242 17.89 -28.22 10.06
C GLY A 242 18.01 -27.20 11.16
N ASP A 243 19.02 -27.37 12.01
CA ASP A 243 19.71 -26.25 12.61
C ASP A 243 19.79 -25.21 11.49
N VAL A 244 18.86 -24.26 11.50
CA VAL A 244 19.32 -22.90 11.31
C VAL A 244 20.23 -22.79 12.50
N GLN A 245 21.52 -23.07 12.26
CA GLN A 245 22.57 -22.39 12.97
C GLN A 245 21.96 -21.00 13.14
N LEU A 246 21.59 -20.68 14.38
CA LEU A 246 21.86 -19.35 14.85
C LEU A 246 23.25 -19.14 14.29
N ASP A 247 23.35 -18.35 13.21
CA ASP A 247 24.62 -17.72 13.00
C ASP A 247 24.84 -17.11 14.38
N ASP A 248 25.81 -17.65 15.11
CA ASP A 248 26.42 -17.01 16.26
C ASP A 248 27.11 -15.72 15.75
N THR A 249 26.50 -14.98 14.82
CA THR A 249 26.53 -13.54 14.83
C THR A 249 25.89 -13.16 16.15
N ALA A 250 26.75 -13.10 17.17
CA ALA A 250 26.45 -12.49 18.45
C ALA A 250 25.51 -11.30 18.19
N LEU A 251 24.36 -11.31 18.85
CA LEU A 251 23.48 -10.15 18.87
C LEU A 251 24.38 -8.95 19.23
N PRO A 252 24.21 -7.81 18.54
CA PRO A 252 25.06 -6.66 18.82
C PRO A 252 24.83 -6.22 20.27
N ASP A 253 25.77 -6.59 21.14
CA ASP A 253 25.74 -6.23 22.55
C ASP A 253 25.99 -4.72 22.73
N SER A 254 26.69 -4.07 21.80
CA SER A 254 26.97 -2.64 21.88
C SER A 254 26.95 -1.93 20.53
N VAL A 255 26.51 -0.67 20.54
CA VAL A 255 26.60 0.24 19.40
C VAL A 255 27.61 1.32 19.71
N HIS A 256 28.54 1.54 18.79
CA HIS A 256 29.41 2.71 18.81
C HIS A 256 28.75 3.85 18.02
N TRP A 257 28.50 4.96 18.70
CA TRP A 257 27.94 6.18 18.11
C TRP A 257 28.79 7.39 18.50
N LEU A 258 29.50 7.95 17.51
CA LEU A 258 30.49 9.01 17.72
C LEU A 258 31.54 8.60 18.78
N SER A 259 31.63 9.34 19.89
CA SER A 259 32.51 9.03 21.03
C SER A 259 31.88 8.12 22.08
N TYR A 260 30.62 7.70 21.89
CA TYR A 260 29.86 6.92 22.86
C TYR A 260 29.79 5.44 22.47
N SER A 261 29.83 4.57 23.47
CA SER A 261 29.64 3.13 23.31
C SER A 261 28.50 2.73 24.22
N CYS A 262 27.35 2.38 23.64
CA CYS A 262 26.13 2.10 24.39
C CYS A 262 25.78 0.63 24.30
N HIS A 263 25.42 0.05 25.44
CA HIS A 263 24.99 -1.36 25.51
C HIS A 263 23.50 -1.47 25.19
N ILE A 264 23.12 -2.43 24.32
CA ILE A 264 21.71 -2.69 24.04
C ILE A 264 21.18 -3.66 25.11
N GLY A 265 20.60 -3.12 26.18
CA GLY A 265 20.05 -3.93 27.28
C GLY A 265 18.82 -4.76 26.91
N ASN A 266 18.05 -4.32 25.90
CA ASN A 266 16.81 -4.99 25.51
C ASN A 266 17.03 -6.00 24.36
N PRO A 267 16.79 -7.30 24.56
CA PRO A 267 16.98 -8.32 23.52
C PRO A 267 16.05 -8.14 22.32
N LYS A 268 14.84 -7.59 22.50
CA LYS A 268 13.90 -7.28 21.41
C LYS A 268 14.46 -6.17 20.51
N VAL A 269 15.09 -5.16 21.10
CA VAL A 269 15.73 -4.06 20.36
C VAL A 269 16.96 -4.57 19.61
N ALA A 270 17.79 -5.40 20.26
CA ALA A 270 18.98 -6.00 19.64
C ALA A 270 18.64 -6.84 18.41
N GLN A 271 17.58 -7.66 18.49
CA GLN A 271 17.09 -8.47 17.37
C GLN A 271 16.57 -7.61 16.22
N LEU A 272 15.69 -6.65 16.51
CA LEU A 272 15.14 -5.76 15.47
C LEU A 272 16.22 -4.93 14.80
N PHE A 273 17.24 -4.52 15.56
CA PHE A 273 18.39 -3.78 15.03
C PHE A 273 19.28 -4.66 14.14
N HIS A 274 19.56 -5.89 14.56
CA HIS A 274 20.29 -6.88 13.74
C HIS A 274 19.57 -7.16 12.40
N ASP A 275 18.25 -7.31 12.44
CA ASP A 275 17.39 -7.49 11.26
C ASP A 275 17.40 -6.30 10.28
N VAL A 276 17.74 -5.10 10.76
CA VAL A 276 17.89 -3.87 9.96
C VAL A 276 19.28 -3.78 9.36
N GLN A 277 20.31 -4.16 10.11
CA GLN A 277 21.71 -4.15 9.65
C GLN A 277 21.94 -5.16 8.53
N ASN A 278 21.38 -6.36 8.67
CA ASN A 278 21.57 -7.45 7.70
C ASN A 278 20.65 -7.37 6.47
N MET A 279 19.84 -6.32 6.36
CA MET A 279 18.96 -6.16 5.20
C MET A 279 19.75 -5.71 3.97
N GLU A 280 19.79 -6.57 2.95
CA GLU A 280 20.35 -6.25 1.64
C GLU A 280 19.51 -5.19 0.91
N MET A 281 20.17 -4.17 0.36
CA MET A 281 19.51 -3.04 -0.31
C MET A 281 19.25 -3.35 -1.79
N ALA A 282 18.28 -4.20 -2.08
CA ALA A 282 17.86 -4.56 -3.43
C ALA A 282 16.83 -3.57 -4.03
N GLY A 283 17.24 -2.31 -4.25
CA GLY A 283 16.44 -1.29 -4.93
C GLY A 283 15.57 -0.39 -4.03
N LEU A 284 14.75 0.49 -4.63
CA LEU A 284 13.99 1.50 -3.87
C LEU A 284 12.97 0.93 -2.88
N SER A 285 12.34 -0.21 -3.21
CA SER A 285 11.37 -0.84 -2.32
C SER A 285 12.00 -1.39 -1.03
N ALA A 286 13.30 -1.69 -1.04
CA ALA A 286 14.00 -2.16 0.14
C ALA A 286 14.17 -1.03 1.17
N TYR A 287 14.28 0.23 0.73
CA TYR A 287 14.34 1.39 1.64
C TYR A 287 13.05 1.55 2.44
N ASP A 288 11.88 1.35 1.83
CA ASP A 288 10.60 1.48 2.55
C ASP A 288 10.43 0.37 3.60
N GLN A 289 10.89 -0.85 3.30
CA GLN A 289 10.93 -1.95 4.28
C GLN A 289 11.92 -1.65 5.41
N LYS A 290 13.11 -1.13 5.08
CA LYS A 290 14.13 -0.75 6.07
C LYS A 290 13.63 0.37 6.98
N LEU A 291 12.93 1.37 6.44
CA LEU A 291 12.32 2.45 7.20
C LEU A 291 11.24 1.94 8.16
N LEU A 292 10.40 1.01 7.72
CA LEU A 292 9.39 0.39 8.58
C LEU A 292 10.03 -0.36 9.75
N LYS A 293 11.13 -1.09 9.51
CA LYS A 293 11.87 -1.76 10.57
C LYS A 293 12.54 -0.77 11.52
N TRP A 294 13.11 0.34 11.01
CA TRP A 294 13.62 1.43 11.86
C TRP A 294 12.53 2.01 12.77
N ASP A 295 11.30 2.16 12.27
CA ASP A 295 10.16 2.61 13.09
C ASP A 295 9.83 1.60 14.20
N GLN A 296 9.93 0.30 13.92
CA GLN A 296 9.75 -0.75 14.92
C GLN A 296 10.84 -0.73 15.99
N VAL A 297 12.11 -0.53 15.60
CA VAL A 297 13.24 -0.38 16.53
C VAL A 297 13.04 0.84 17.44
N ILE A 298 12.71 2.00 16.86
CA ILE A 298 12.49 3.23 17.62
C ILE A 298 11.29 3.09 18.58
N ALA A 299 10.21 2.44 18.14
CA ALA A 299 9.05 2.19 18.99
C ALA A 299 9.39 1.26 20.16
N ALA A 300 10.12 0.17 19.90
CA ALA A 300 10.55 -0.77 20.94
C ALA A 300 11.53 -0.13 21.94
N GLN A 301 12.43 0.74 21.48
CA GLN A 301 13.35 1.48 22.34
C GLN A 301 12.61 2.48 23.24
N LYS A 302 11.60 3.18 22.71
CA LYS A 302 10.76 4.09 23.52
C LYS A 302 9.95 3.34 24.56
N GLU A 303 9.33 2.22 24.17
CA GLU A 303 8.58 1.34 25.09
C GLU A 303 9.47 0.86 26.23
N TYR A 304 10.73 0.50 25.94
CA TYR A 304 11.71 0.10 26.96
C TYR A 304 12.08 1.26 27.91
N MET A 305 12.28 2.46 27.38
CA MET A 305 12.58 3.65 28.21
C MET A 305 11.41 4.05 29.11
N ASP A 306 10.17 3.79 28.70
CA ASP A 306 8.97 4.10 29.50
C ASP A 306 8.74 3.07 30.65
N GLU A 307 9.39 1.91 30.60
CA GLU A 307 9.19 0.79 31.55
C GLU A 307 10.25 0.70 32.68
N GLU A 308 11.44 1.28 32.54
CA GLU A 308 12.55 1.13 33.48
C GLU A 308 12.97 2.45 34.18
N ASP A 309 12.89 2.50 35.52
CA ASP A 309 13.26 3.66 36.37
C ASP A 309 14.78 3.73 36.71
N ASN A 310 15.68 3.25 35.84
CA ASN A 310 17.13 3.20 36.11
C ASN A 310 17.90 4.32 35.38
N GLU A 311 18.47 5.28 36.12
CA GLU A 311 19.15 6.48 35.59
C GLU A 311 20.32 6.20 34.61
N MET A 312 21.10 5.13 34.82
CA MET A 312 22.22 4.75 33.93
C MET A 312 21.73 4.14 32.60
N GLN A 313 20.67 3.34 32.65
CA GLN A 313 20.03 2.76 31.45
C GLN A 313 19.24 3.83 30.68
N GLU A 314 18.79 4.88 31.36
CA GLU A 314 18.13 6.02 30.74
C GLU A 314 19.10 6.82 29.83
N GLN A 315 20.35 7.02 30.25
CA GLN A 315 21.37 7.69 29.43
C GLN A 315 21.73 6.89 28.17
N ASP A 316 22.06 5.60 28.33
CA ASP A 316 22.32 4.71 27.19
C ASP A 316 21.10 4.59 26.29
N GLY A 317 19.90 4.56 26.88
CA GLY A 317 18.64 4.51 26.16
C GLY A 317 18.39 5.74 25.29
N GLN A 318 18.70 6.94 25.80
CA GLN A 318 18.62 8.19 25.05
C GLN A 318 19.63 8.25 23.90
N ILE A 319 20.87 7.80 24.12
CA ILE A 319 21.91 7.77 23.08
C ILE A 319 21.56 6.74 21.98
N LEU A 320 21.04 5.56 22.35
CA LEU A 320 20.55 4.58 21.37
C LEU A 320 19.38 5.14 20.56
N LEU A 321 18.45 5.84 21.20
CA LEU A 321 17.33 6.48 20.51
C LEU A 321 17.81 7.53 19.49
N THR A 322 18.83 8.31 19.81
CA THR A 322 19.37 9.35 18.91
C THR A 322 20.12 8.71 17.75
N TYR A 323 20.88 7.65 17.99
CA TYR A 323 21.51 6.83 16.95
C TYR A 323 20.49 6.20 16.00
N PHE A 324 19.40 5.62 16.51
CA PHE A 324 18.37 5.02 15.67
C PHE A 324 17.62 6.06 14.84
N LYS A 325 17.33 7.23 15.42
CA LYS A 325 16.77 8.37 14.67
C LYS A 325 17.72 8.85 13.58
N TYR A 326 19.00 9.02 13.90
CA TYR A 326 20.04 9.40 12.94
C TYR A 326 20.08 8.41 11.78
N SER A 327 20.18 7.12 12.08
CA SER A 327 20.25 6.05 11.07
C SER A 327 18.99 6.01 10.20
N LYS A 328 17.80 6.17 10.80
CA LYS A 328 16.54 6.31 10.07
C LYS A 328 16.57 7.50 9.11
N TYR A 329 16.92 8.69 9.59
CA TYR A 329 16.97 9.90 8.75
C TYR A 329 17.96 9.74 7.59
N PHE A 330 19.13 9.16 7.83
CA PHE A 330 20.07 8.86 6.75
C PHE A 330 19.55 7.84 5.74
N THR A 331 18.79 6.82 6.16
CA THR A 331 18.15 5.92 5.18
C THR A 331 17.11 6.64 4.31
N VAL A 332 16.37 7.62 4.86
CA VAL A 332 15.46 8.47 4.06
C VAL A 332 16.26 9.32 3.07
N ILE A 333 17.30 10.01 3.54
CA ILE A 333 18.13 10.88 2.70
C ILE A 333 18.82 10.08 1.58
N GLN A 334 19.28 8.86 1.86
CA GLN A 334 19.87 7.98 0.85
C GLN A 334 18.85 7.59 -0.24
N ARG A 335 17.64 7.21 0.16
CA ARG A 335 16.54 6.91 -0.79
C ARG A 335 16.23 8.13 -1.66
N ASP A 336 16.06 9.29 -1.02
CA ASP A 336 15.69 10.53 -1.70
C ASP A 336 16.84 11.04 -2.59
N ASN A 337 18.12 10.81 -2.24
CA ASN A 337 19.28 11.10 -3.08
C ASN A 337 19.28 10.26 -4.37
N ILE A 338 18.92 8.97 -4.29
CA ILE A 338 18.79 8.12 -5.49
C ILE A 338 17.69 8.69 -6.41
N LEU A 339 16.53 9.04 -5.84
CA LEU A 339 15.44 9.67 -6.59
C LEU A 339 15.85 11.02 -7.19
N PHE A 340 16.56 11.85 -6.42
CA PHE A 340 17.09 13.13 -6.87
C PHE A 340 18.02 12.95 -8.07
N GLN A 341 18.97 12.01 -8.01
CA GLN A 341 19.88 11.74 -9.13
C GLN A 341 19.16 11.26 -10.38
N GLN A 342 18.11 10.43 -10.23
CA GLN A 342 17.28 9.99 -11.35
C GLN A 342 16.49 11.15 -11.96
N LEU A 343 15.85 11.99 -11.14
CA LEU A 343 15.12 13.17 -11.60
C LEU A 343 16.05 14.21 -12.23
N TRP A 344 17.26 14.37 -11.71
CA TRP A 344 18.27 15.29 -12.23
C TRP A 344 18.73 14.87 -13.64
N LYS A 345 18.98 13.57 -13.85
CA LYS A 345 19.26 13.03 -15.20
C LYS A 345 18.11 13.28 -16.17
N GLN A 346 16.87 13.08 -15.71
CA GLN A 346 15.68 13.35 -16.52
C GLN A 346 15.50 14.85 -16.81
N TRP A 347 15.84 15.73 -15.86
CA TRP A 347 15.81 17.19 -16.04
C TRP A 347 16.76 17.61 -17.16
N LEU A 348 18.01 17.13 -17.14
CA LEU A 348 19.00 17.42 -18.16
C LEU A 348 18.57 16.94 -19.56
N GLN A 349 17.79 15.86 -19.64
CA GLN A 349 17.27 15.31 -20.89
C GLN A 349 15.91 15.90 -21.32
N SER A 350 15.27 16.70 -20.47
CA SER A 350 13.89 17.14 -20.69
C SER A 350 13.76 18.28 -21.70
N GLY A 351 12.80 18.16 -22.61
CA GLY A 351 12.38 19.23 -23.52
C GLY A 351 11.54 20.32 -22.82
N LYS A 352 11.42 21.49 -23.46
CA LYS A 352 10.80 22.72 -22.92
C LYS A 352 9.38 22.53 -22.34
N SER A 353 8.59 21.57 -22.85
CA SER A 353 7.20 21.33 -22.41
C SER A 353 7.07 20.68 -21.02
N ASN A 354 8.07 19.88 -20.59
CA ASN A 354 8.01 19.10 -19.35
C ASN A 354 8.92 19.63 -18.23
N GLN A 355 9.62 20.74 -18.46
CA GLN A 355 10.55 21.29 -17.47
C GLN A 355 9.83 21.71 -16.17
N ILE A 356 8.72 22.45 -16.25
CA ILE A 356 8.05 22.96 -15.03
C ILE A 356 7.56 21.81 -14.13
N THR A 357 7.08 20.70 -14.70
CA THR A 357 6.63 19.55 -13.91
C THR A 357 7.82 18.85 -13.25
N LYS A 358 8.95 18.70 -13.96
CA LYS A 358 10.19 18.14 -13.42
C LYS A 358 10.80 19.02 -12.33
N TYR A 359 10.77 20.35 -12.49
CA TYR A 359 11.18 21.29 -11.46
C TYR A 359 10.38 21.10 -10.16
N LYS A 360 9.05 21.01 -10.24
CA LYS A 360 8.20 20.78 -9.06
C LYS A 360 8.49 19.44 -8.38
N GLN A 361 8.81 18.40 -9.15
CA GLN A 361 9.21 17.10 -8.61
C GLN A 361 10.55 17.21 -7.87
N LEU A 362 11.54 17.89 -8.46
CA LEU A 362 12.83 18.15 -7.82
C LEU A 362 12.69 19.01 -6.56
N GLU A 363 11.87 20.06 -6.59
CA GLU A 363 11.57 20.93 -5.45
C GLU A 363 11.02 20.15 -4.26
N ARG A 364 10.09 19.22 -4.50
CA ARG A 364 9.55 18.37 -3.45
C ARG A 364 10.61 17.46 -2.82
N ILE A 365 11.46 16.83 -3.63
CA ILE A 365 12.50 15.92 -3.12
C ILE A 365 13.61 16.69 -2.40
N VAL A 366 14.05 17.83 -2.95
CA VAL A 366 15.03 18.72 -2.31
C VAL A 366 14.49 19.27 -0.99
N GLY A 367 13.20 19.63 -0.94
CA GLY A 367 12.53 20.03 0.29
C GLY A 367 12.57 18.92 1.34
N SER A 368 12.21 17.69 0.97
CA SER A 368 12.31 16.49 1.83
C SER A 368 13.73 16.29 2.37
N CYS A 369 14.74 16.25 1.48
CA CYS A 369 16.15 16.08 1.86
C CYS A 369 16.62 17.18 2.82
N THR A 370 16.28 18.44 2.54
CA THR A 370 16.66 19.57 3.38
C THR A 370 16.02 19.48 4.76
N SER A 371 14.74 19.14 4.84
CA SER A 371 14.04 18.97 6.12
C SER A 371 14.69 17.87 6.96
N TYR A 372 14.97 16.70 6.38
CA TYR A 372 15.63 15.62 7.12
C TYR A 372 17.09 15.94 7.49
N LEU A 373 17.83 16.68 6.66
CA LEU A 373 19.17 17.14 7.02
C LEU A 373 19.13 18.12 8.20
N LEU A 374 18.14 19.01 8.26
CA LEU A 374 17.92 19.90 9.41
C LEU A 374 17.53 19.11 10.66
N GLU A 375 16.64 18.12 10.55
CA GLU A 375 16.30 17.22 11.67
C GLU A 375 17.53 16.47 12.20
N VAL A 376 18.48 16.10 11.34
CA VAL A 376 19.75 15.49 11.75
C VAL A 376 20.64 16.49 12.50
N MET A 377 20.70 17.75 12.07
CA MET A 377 21.47 18.81 12.76
C MET A 377 20.95 19.07 14.18
N GLU A 378 19.64 18.88 14.40
CA GLU A 378 19.00 19.05 15.72
C GLU A 378 19.23 17.86 16.67
N LEU A 379 19.78 16.74 16.20
CA LEU A 379 20.02 15.58 17.05
C LEU A 379 21.16 15.83 18.06
N PRO A 380 21.01 15.37 19.31
CA PRO A 380 22.03 15.54 20.31
C PRO A 380 23.30 14.75 19.99
N GLY A 381 24.45 15.41 20.19
CA GLY A 381 25.77 14.91 19.78
C GLY A 381 26.20 15.34 18.38
N VAL A 382 25.25 15.60 17.46
CA VAL A 382 25.57 16.06 16.09
C VAL A 382 25.94 17.55 16.08
N TYR A 383 25.19 18.39 16.79
CA TYR A 383 25.48 19.82 16.88
C TYR A 383 26.82 20.15 17.56
N SER A 384 27.40 19.18 18.28
CA SER A 384 28.68 19.35 18.98
C SER A 384 29.89 19.01 18.10
N ASP A 385 29.65 18.37 16.94
CA ASP A 385 30.70 17.99 16.01
C ASP A 385 30.72 18.94 14.81
N ASP A 386 31.67 19.87 14.84
CA ASP A 386 31.87 20.87 13.79
C ASP A 386 32.11 20.23 12.41
N LYS A 387 32.72 19.03 12.35
CA LYS A 387 33.00 18.34 11.09
C LYS A 387 31.71 17.82 10.47
N ILE A 388 30.85 17.18 11.26
CA ILE A 388 29.56 16.67 10.79
C ILE A 388 28.66 17.84 10.36
N MET A 389 28.64 18.91 11.16
CA MET A 389 27.86 20.11 10.86
C MET A 389 28.27 20.75 9.53
N ALA A 390 29.56 20.95 9.28
CA ALA A 390 30.04 21.49 8.01
C ALA A 390 29.62 20.63 6.80
N GLN A 391 29.60 19.29 6.96
CA GLN A 391 29.15 18.40 5.89
C GLN A 391 27.65 18.41 5.65
N LEU A 392 26.86 18.53 6.72
CA LEU A 392 25.41 18.69 6.61
C LEU A 392 25.05 20.02 5.94
N GLU A 393 25.76 21.09 6.27
CA GLU A 393 25.62 22.40 5.62
C GLU A 393 25.99 22.33 4.13
N LEU A 394 27.08 21.66 3.77
CA LEU A 394 27.43 21.40 2.37
C LEU A 394 26.34 20.60 1.67
N ALA A 395 25.77 19.57 2.30
CA ALA A 395 24.70 18.78 1.72
C ALA A 395 23.42 19.62 1.47
N ILE A 396 23.05 20.47 2.43
CA ILE A 396 21.92 21.39 2.29
C ILE A 396 22.18 22.38 1.14
N ALA A 397 23.37 22.98 1.09
CA ALA A 397 23.76 23.89 0.02
C ALA A 397 23.75 23.18 -1.34
N PHE A 398 24.28 21.97 -1.41
CA PHE A 398 24.29 21.15 -2.62
C PHE A 398 22.88 20.99 -3.21
N TYR A 399 21.92 20.48 -2.44
CA TYR A 399 20.56 20.24 -2.96
C TYR A 399 19.83 21.54 -3.32
N LYS A 400 19.96 22.60 -2.49
CA LYS A 400 19.32 23.90 -2.76
C LYS A 400 19.87 24.56 -4.01
N GLU A 401 21.18 24.55 -4.19
CA GLU A 401 21.81 25.23 -5.32
C GLU A 401 21.67 24.43 -6.64
N HIS A 402 21.46 23.12 -6.60
CA HIS A 402 21.01 22.36 -7.78
C HIS A 402 19.62 22.79 -8.27
N LEU A 403 18.73 23.18 -7.36
CA LEU A 403 17.42 23.70 -7.72
C LEU A 403 17.52 25.12 -8.27
N VAL A 404 18.27 26.00 -7.61
CA VAL A 404 18.41 27.41 -8.00
C VAL A 404 19.30 27.57 -9.23
N GLY A 405 20.59 27.22 -9.12
CA GLY A 405 21.54 27.36 -10.22
C GLY A 405 21.34 26.30 -11.31
N GLY A 406 20.94 25.09 -10.94
CA GLY A 406 20.80 23.98 -11.89
C GLY A 406 19.48 23.96 -12.67
N CYS A 407 18.39 24.44 -12.08
CA CYS A 407 17.07 24.43 -12.72
C CYS A 407 16.50 25.83 -12.98
N LEU A 408 16.43 26.68 -11.96
CA LEU A 408 15.79 27.98 -12.05
C LEU A 408 16.55 28.92 -13.01
N ALA A 409 17.87 29.01 -12.89
CA ALA A 409 18.67 29.88 -13.76
C ALA A 409 18.55 29.54 -15.27
N PRO A 410 18.60 28.26 -15.71
CA PRO A 410 18.29 27.88 -17.09
C PRO A 410 16.88 28.26 -17.55
N LEU A 411 15.88 28.26 -16.67
CA LEU A 411 14.53 28.69 -17.03
C LEU A 411 14.48 30.19 -17.33
N TYR A 412 15.18 31.01 -16.54
CA TYR A 412 15.30 32.46 -16.82
C TYR A 412 16.10 32.72 -18.11
N GLU A 413 17.16 31.95 -18.33
CA GLU A 413 17.95 31.99 -19.57
C GLU A 413 17.07 31.67 -20.80
N SER A 414 16.25 30.63 -20.73
CA SER A 414 15.33 30.25 -21.82
C SER A 414 14.27 31.32 -22.14
N ARG A 415 13.99 32.22 -21.20
CA ARG A 415 13.05 33.35 -21.35
C ARG A 415 13.75 34.64 -21.79
N GLY A 416 15.05 34.62 -22.05
CA GLY A 416 15.84 35.79 -22.42
C GLY A 416 16.15 36.76 -21.27
N LYS A 417 15.90 36.34 -20.02
CA LYS A 417 16.19 37.13 -18.81
C LYS A 417 17.59 36.83 -18.30
N TYR A 418 18.60 37.23 -19.08
CA TYR A 418 20.00 36.84 -18.86
C TYR A 418 20.63 37.50 -17.63
N LEU A 419 20.25 38.73 -17.27
CA LEU A 419 20.76 39.41 -16.08
C LEU A 419 20.34 38.69 -14.78
N GLU A 420 19.07 38.32 -14.69
CA GLU A 420 18.54 37.57 -13.57
C GLU A 420 19.12 36.15 -13.52
N ALA A 421 19.25 35.48 -14.67
CA ALA A 421 19.91 34.18 -14.74
C ALA A 421 21.36 34.24 -14.23
N LEU A 422 22.13 35.26 -14.64
CA LEU A 422 23.51 35.47 -14.18
C LEU A 422 23.59 35.72 -12.68
N ALA A 423 22.67 36.52 -12.13
CA ALA A 423 22.60 36.76 -10.69
C ALA A 423 22.35 35.46 -9.90
N LEU A 424 21.47 34.59 -10.40
CA LEU A 424 21.21 33.28 -9.80
C LEU A 424 22.45 32.38 -9.85
N TYR A 425 23.10 32.25 -11.02
CA TYR A 425 24.31 31.43 -11.15
C TYR A 425 25.45 31.92 -10.22
N ASN A 426 25.69 33.22 -10.15
CA ASN A 426 26.74 33.80 -9.31
C ASN A 426 26.43 33.63 -7.81
N ASN A 427 25.17 33.79 -7.40
CA ASN A 427 24.75 33.54 -6.02
C ASN A 427 24.95 32.06 -5.64
N SER A 428 24.56 31.14 -6.52
CA SER A 428 24.77 29.70 -6.31
C SER A 428 26.24 29.34 -6.19
N LEU A 429 27.11 29.92 -7.04
CA LEU A 429 28.57 29.73 -6.95
C LEU A 429 29.13 30.22 -5.61
N LYS A 430 28.75 31.43 -5.17
CA LYS A 430 29.23 31.99 -3.90
C LYS A 430 28.85 31.11 -2.70
N LYS A 431 27.60 30.63 -2.67
CA LYS A 431 27.12 29.78 -1.58
C LYS A 431 27.76 28.40 -1.56
N LEU A 432 27.96 27.79 -2.74
CA LEU A 432 28.63 26.50 -2.84
C LEU A 432 30.11 26.60 -2.47
N ASN A 433 30.81 27.64 -2.93
CA ASN A 433 32.21 27.87 -2.54
C ASN A 433 32.32 28.14 -1.04
N ALA A 434 31.47 28.99 -0.47
CA ALA A 434 31.47 29.24 0.97
C ALA A 434 31.22 27.97 1.81
N ALA A 435 30.28 27.11 1.38
CA ALA A 435 30.02 25.84 2.04
C ALA A 435 31.16 24.82 1.85
N LYS A 436 31.88 24.89 0.73
CA LYS A 436 33.05 24.04 0.47
C LYS A 436 34.27 24.50 1.27
N ASP A 437 34.52 25.80 1.33
CA ASP A 437 35.64 26.38 2.08
C ASP A 437 35.51 26.18 3.59
N ALA A 438 34.28 25.96 4.08
CA ALA A 438 34.01 25.60 5.47
C ALA A 438 34.40 24.14 5.83
N LEU A 439 34.66 23.26 4.85
CA LEU A 439 35.14 21.90 5.11
C LEU A 439 36.60 21.93 5.55
N HIS A 440 36.87 21.50 6.79
CA HIS A 440 38.22 21.43 7.34
C HIS A 440 38.92 20.10 7.01
N ASP A 441 38.17 19.02 6.77
CA ASP A 441 38.65 17.69 6.37
C ASP A 441 37.86 17.19 5.15
N GLU A 442 38.52 17.03 3.99
CA GLU A 442 37.87 16.50 2.78
C GLU A 442 37.66 14.97 2.81
N ASP A 443 38.36 14.25 3.70
CA ASP A 443 38.34 12.78 3.76
C ASP A 443 37.15 12.22 4.57
N PHE A 444 36.53 13.03 5.43
CA PHE A 444 35.32 12.61 6.14
C PHE A 444 34.16 12.53 5.14
N THR A 445 33.29 11.52 5.25
CA THR A 445 32.11 11.43 4.38
C THR A 445 30.90 10.95 5.14
N LEU A 446 29.77 11.63 4.96
CA LEU A 446 28.49 11.20 5.50
C LEU A 446 28.07 9.82 4.91
N PRO A 447 27.39 8.97 5.70
CA PRO A 447 26.98 7.63 5.26
C PRO A 447 26.18 7.64 3.94
N GLY A 448 26.77 7.07 2.87
CA GLY A 448 26.13 6.93 1.56
C GLY A 448 26.01 8.22 0.75
N LEU A 449 26.71 9.29 1.13
CA LEU A 449 26.66 10.61 0.49
C LEU A 449 28.07 11.12 0.13
N ASN A 450 28.61 10.65 -1.00
CA ASN A 450 29.83 11.24 -1.58
C ASN A 450 29.48 12.54 -2.32
N LEU A 451 29.37 13.63 -1.56
CA LEU A 451 28.94 14.93 -2.08
C LEU A 451 30.10 15.83 -2.48
N ALA A 452 31.28 15.73 -1.86
CA ALA A 452 32.42 16.63 -2.12
C ALA A 452 32.83 16.65 -3.61
N GLU A 453 33.09 15.48 -4.21
CA GLU A 453 33.44 15.35 -5.63
C GLU A 453 32.31 15.87 -6.55
N LYS A 454 31.06 15.54 -6.23
CA LYS A 454 29.89 15.96 -7.01
C LYS A 454 29.70 17.47 -6.95
N THR A 455 29.86 18.08 -5.79
CA THR A 455 29.82 19.53 -5.60
C THR A 455 30.89 20.21 -6.43
N GLN A 456 32.12 19.68 -6.45
CA GLN A 456 33.19 20.24 -7.26
C GLN A 456 32.86 20.20 -8.77
N SER A 457 32.34 19.06 -9.25
CA SER A 457 31.92 18.94 -10.65
C SER A 457 30.79 19.91 -11.01
N PHE A 458 29.88 20.17 -10.07
CA PHE A 458 28.78 21.10 -10.25
C PHE A 458 29.22 22.56 -10.21
N ILE A 459 30.18 22.92 -9.35
CA ILE A 459 30.80 24.25 -9.33
C ILE A 459 31.43 24.56 -10.70
N GLN A 460 32.17 23.61 -11.28
CA GLN A 460 32.75 23.78 -12.63
C GLN A 460 31.67 24.01 -13.69
N GLN A 461 30.61 23.19 -13.69
CA GLN A 461 29.48 23.37 -14.61
C GLN A 461 28.79 24.73 -14.46
N LEU A 462 28.64 25.23 -13.23
CA LEU A 462 28.07 26.54 -12.97
C LEU A 462 29.00 27.68 -13.41
N GLN A 463 30.32 27.52 -13.25
CA GLN A 463 31.32 28.48 -13.75
C GLN A 463 31.24 28.61 -15.27
N ASP A 464 31.19 27.49 -15.99
CA ASP A 464 31.06 27.47 -17.45
C ASP A 464 29.76 28.17 -17.90
N LYS A 465 28.63 27.86 -17.24
CA LYS A 465 27.35 28.52 -17.52
C LYS A 465 27.38 30.01 -17.20
N CYS A 466 28.03 30.42 -16.11
CA CYS A 466 28.21 31.82 -15.76
C CYS A 466 28.95 32.58 -16.87
N GLN A 467 30.04 32.02 -17.39
CA GLN A 467 30.81 32.63 -18.48
C GLN A 467 29.98 32.73 -19.77
N ASN A 468 29.23 31.68 -20.11
CA ASN A 468 28.37 31.67 -21.29
C ASN A 468 27.26 32.74 -21.22
N VAL A 469 26.60 32.85 -20.07
CA VAL A 469 25.49 33.80 -19.88
C VAL A 469 26.02 35.23 -19.67
N TYR A 470 27.26 35.42 -19.22
CA TYR A 470 27.87 36.75 -19.08
C TYR A 470 27.85 37.54 -20.39
N ALA A 471 28.31 36.95 -21.49
CA ALA A 471 28.32 37.60 -22.79
C ALA A 471 26.89 37.93 -23.29
N LEU A 472 25.93 37.03 -23.07
CA LEU A 472 24.53 37.23 -23.42
C LEU A 472 23.87 38.31 -22.56
N ALA A 473 24.23 38.38 -21.28
CA ALA A 473 23.75 39.39 -20.34
C ALA A 473 24.27 40.79 -20.72
N GLU A 474 25.56 40.93 -21.05
CA GLU A 474 26.11 42.18 -21.55
C GLU A 474 25.46 42.61 -22.87
N TYR A 475 25.28 41.66 -23.80
CA TYR A 475 24.57 41.93 -25.04
C TYR A 475 23.14 42.40 -24.78
N SER A 476 22.39 41.70 -23.93
CA SER A 476 21.01 42.05 -23.58
C SER A 476 20.91 43.41 -22.91
N LYS A 477 21.87 43.75 -22.04
CA LYS A 477 21.97 45.07 -21.41
C LYS A 477 22.27 46.17 -22.43
N ALA A 478 23.06 45.89 -23.47
CA ALA A 478 23.34 46.83 -24.54
C ALA A 478 22.15 47.01 -25.50
N THR A 479 21.29 45.99 -25.64
CA THR A 479 20.07 46.05 -26.47
C THR A 479 18.87 46.64 -25.74
N GLN A 480 18.78 46.44 -24.42
CA GLN A 480 17.75 47.04 -23.58
C GLN A 480 18.04 48.53 -23.36
N HIS A 481 17.30 49.39 -24.06
CA HIS A 481 17.27 50.80 -23.70
C HIS A 481 16.42 50.97 -22.42
N PRO A 482 16.90 51.72 -21.41
CA PRO A 482 15.99 52.16 -20.35
C PRO A 482 14.88 52.95 -21.04
N ALA A 483 13.62 52.57 -20.81
CA ALA A 483 12.48 53.34 -21.26
C ALA A 483 12.60 54.73 -20.62
N SER A 484 13.16 55.68 -21.38
CA SER A 484 13.10 57.08 -21.02
C SER A 484 11.61 57.42 -20.93
N LYS A 485 11.20 58.10 -19.86
CA LYS A 485 9.82 58.56 -19.66
C LYS A 485 9.29 59.42 -20.83
N PHE A 486 10.16 59.79 -21.77
CA PHE A 486 9.91 60.64 -22.93
C PHE A 486 10.25 59.98 -24.28
N THR A 487 10.26 58.65 -24.41
CA THR A 487 10.34 58.04 -25.75
C THR A 487 9.00 58.15 -26.46
N PRO A 488 8.92 58.86 -27.61
CA PRO A 488 7.67 58.97 -28.35
C PRO A 488 7.25 57.59 -28.87
N SER A 489 5.94 57.32 -28.82
CA SER A 489 5.34 56.08 -29.33
C SER A 489 5.63 55.89 -30.83
N LEU A 490 5.55 54.66 -31.35
CA LEU A 490 5.72 54.39 -32.79
C LEU A 490 4.78 55.29 -33.64
N LEU A 491 3.57 55.54 -33.12
CA LEU A 491 2.56 56.40 -33.75
C LEU A 491 2.98 57.87 -33.76
N GLU A 492 3.61 58.36 -32.69
CA GLU A 492 4.20 59.71 -32.63
C GLU A 492 5.44 59.86 -33.52
N LYS A 493 6.26 58.81 -33.65
CA LYS A 493 7.40 58.80 -34.57
C LYS A 493 6.95 58.80 -36.03
N LEU A 494 5.91 58.03 -36.36
CA LEU A 494 5.27 58.01 -37.68
C LEU A 494 4.64 59.36 -38.02
N SER A 495 3.90 59.97 -37.09
CA SER A 495 3.24 61.26 -37.32
C SER A 495 4.22 62.42 -37.45
N ALA A 496 5.36 62.36 -36.76
CA ALA A 496 6.42 63.36 -36.81
C ALA A 496 7.48 63.11 -37.90
N ASN A 497 7.33 62.11 -38.77
CA ASN A 497 8.32 61.71 -39.79
C ASN A 497 9.73 61.46 -39.22
N LEU A 498 9.81 60.93 -38.01
CA LEU A 498 11.09 60.53 -37.41
C LEU A 498 11.58 59.22 -38.04
N ALA A 499 12.91 59.03 -38.10
CA ALA A 499 13.50 57.82 -38.67
C ALA A 499 13.10 56.58 -37.85
N ILE A 500 12.34 55.68 -38.48
CA ILE A 500 11.89 54.43 -37.88
C ILE A 500 13.00 53.39 -38.11
N THR A 501 13.58 52.91 -37.02
CA THR A 501 14.58 51.84 -37.07
C THR A 501 13.89 50.51 -36.72
N TYR A 502 14.50 49.37 -37.08
CA TYR A 502 14.02 48.03 -36.68
C TYR A 502 13.84 47.87 -35.15
N LYS A 503 14.43 48.78 -34.37
CA LYS A 503 14.34 48.86 -32.90
C LYS A 503 13.05 49.50 -32.37
N ASP A 504 12.28 50.17 -33.23
CA ASP A 504 11.04 50.88 -32.85
C ASP A 504 9.77 50.01 -32.97
N ILE A 505 9.90 48.83 -33.58
CA ILE A 505 8.79 47.93 -33.88
C ILE A 505 8.56 46.97 -32.70
N ASP A 506 7.49 47.21 -31.94
CA ASP A 506 7.01 46.31 -30.88
C ASP A 506 6.04 45.28 -31.48
N LEU A 507 6.38 43.98 -31.37
CA LEU A 507 5.60 42.87 -31.91
C LEU A 507 4.70 42.19 -30.85
N ASP A 508 4.76 42.63 -29.59
CA ASP A 508 4.02 42.01 -28.49
C ASP A 508 2.51 42.30 -28.54
N ASN A 509 2.09 43.33 -29.30
CA ASN A 509 0.69 43.73 -29.50
C ASN A 509 0.20 43.48 -30.93
N LEU A 510 0.63 42.40 -31.55
CA LEU A 510 0.00 41.90 -32.78
C LEU A 510 -1.34 41.26 -32.42
N PHE A 511 -2.38 41.58 -33.20
CA PHE A 511 -3.68 40.92 -33.09
C PHE A 511 -3.46 39.40 -33.05
N PRO A 512 -3.97 38.67 -32.03
CA PRO A 512 -3.69 37.26 -31.90
C PRO A 512 -4.22 36.53 -33.13
N LEU A 513 -3.32 36.02 -33.97
CA LEU A 513 -3.65 35.24 -35.16
C LEU A 513 -4.41 33.94 -34.81
N ASN A 514 -4.38 33.54 -33.54
CA ASN A 514 -5.08 32.37 -33.02
C ASN A 514 -6.27 32.82 -32.13
N PRO A 515 -7.53 32.67 -32.57
CA PRO A 515 -8.69 33.03 -31.76
C PRO A 515 -8.81 32.15 -30.51
N GLN A 516 -9.06 32.76 -29.35
CA GLN A 516 -9.30 32.03 -28.10
C GLN A 516 -10.69 31.37 -28.12
N ILE A 517 -10.73 30.05 -28.30
CA ILE A 517 -11.97 29.27 -28.25
C ILE A 517 -12.44 29.19 -26.79
N LYS A 518 -13.60 29.79 -26.48
CA LYS A 518 -14.26 29.68 -25.17
C LYS A 518 -15.48 28.74 -25.27
N PRO A 519 -15.70 27.85 -24.30
CA PRO A 519 -16.89 27.00 -24.29
C PRO A 519 -18.15 27.85 -24.09
N VAL A 520 -19.12 27.69 -24.99
CA VAL A 520 -20.45 28.30 -24.88
C VAL A 520 -21.43 27.22 -24.45
N CYS A 521 -22.30 27.52 -23.48
CA CYS A 521 -23.34 26.59 -23.06
C CYS A 521 -24.24 26.21 -24.24
N ALA A 522 -24.57 24.92 -24.37
CA ALA A 522 -25.51 24.47 -25.39
C ALA A 522 -26.86 25.19 -25.20
N LYS A 523 -27.47 25.67 -26.29
CA LYS A 523 -28.78 26.31 -26.24
C LYS A 523 -29.79 25.34 -25.60
N PRO A 524 -30.70 25.83 -24.73
CA PRO A 524 -31.75 24.99 -24.17
C PRO A 524 -32.61 24.40 -25.29
N SER A 525 -32.96 23.12 -25.18
CA SER A 525 -33.82 22.44 -26.15
C SER A 525 -35.25 22.99 -26.05
N VAL A 526 -35.59 23.95 -26.92
CA VAL A 526 -36.96 24.42 -27.09
C VAL A 526 -37.63 23.51 -28.11
N LEU A 527 -38.64 22.77 -27.69
CA LEU A 527 -39.51 22.02 -28.59
C LEU A 527 -40.66 22.93 -29.02
N ASP A 528 -40.88 23.06 -30.33
CA ASP A 528 -41.99 23.83 -30.85
C ASP A 528 -43.30 23.04 -30.73
N LEU A 529 -43.93 23.15 -29.57
CA LEU A 529 -45.19 22.47 -29.26
C LEU A 529 -46.36 22.99 -30.11
N ALA A 530 -46.23 24.15 -30.76
CA ALA A 530 -47.29 24.73 -31.59
C ALA A 530 -47.54 23.90 -32.86
N PHE A 531 -46.52 23.20 -33.36
CA PHE A 531 -46.66 22.32 -34.53
C PHE A 531 -47.63 21.16 -34.31
N ASN A 532 -47.78 20.71 -33.05
CA ASN A 532 -48.71 19.64 -32.70
C ASN A 532 -50.18 20.05 -32.78
N TYR A 533 -50.47 21.34 -32.98
CA TYR A 533 -51.84 21.89 -33.06
C TYR A 533 -52.22 22.30 -34.50
N ILE A 534 -51.37 21.99 -35.48
CA ILE A 534 -51.71 22.14 -36.89
C ILE A 534 -52.37 20.83 -37.33
N ASP A 535 -53.68 20.74 -37.12
CA ASP A 535 -54.50 19.71 -37.75
C ASP A 535 -54.94 20.21 -39.14
N GLU A 536 -54.81 19.36 -40.17
CA GLU A 536 -55.37 19.66 -41.49
C GLU A 536 -56.89 19.73 -41.35
N ALA A 537 -57.49 20.87 -41.74
CA ALA A 537 -58.94 21.03 -41.70
C ALA A 537 -59.61 19.93 -42.53
N ASP A 538 -60.42 19.10 -41.87
CA ASP A 538 -61.20 18.02 -42.46
C ASP A 538 -61.99 18.53 -43.67
N LEU A 539 -61.47 18.24 -44.86
CA LEU A 539 -62.26 18.31 -46.09
C LEU A 539 -63.13 17.06 -46.12
N ASP A 540 -64.42 17.24 -45.85
CA ASP A 540 -65.48 16.24 -46.02
C ASP A 540 -65.36 15.55 -47.39
N VAL A 541 -64.86 14.31 -47.40
CA VAL A 541 -64.97 13.40 -48.55
C VAL A 541 -65.92 12.26 -48.18
N PRO A 542 -67.04 12.09 -48.92
CA PRO A 542 -68.00 11.04 -48.64
C PRO A 542 -67.49 9.64 -49.00
N SER A 543 -67.99 8.69 -48.22
CA SER A 543 -67.71 7.27 -48.09
C SER A 543 -68.01 6.39 -49.31
N GLN A 544 -67.19 5.35 -49.51
CA GLN A 544 -67.48 4.09 -50.23
C GLN A 544 -66.46 2.99 -49.82
N PRO A 545 -66.76 1.68 -49.93
CA PRO A 545 -67.13 0.85 -48.78
C PRO A 545 -66.12 -0.25 -48.40
N GLU A 546 -66.42 -0.86 -47.27
CA GLU A 546 -65.78 -1.97 -46.56
C GLU A 546 -65.24 -3.11 -47.43
N THR A 547 -64.05 -3.60 -47.08
CA THR A 547 -63.71 -5.02 -47.21
C THR A 547 -63.18 -5.53 -45.88
N ASP A 548 -64.01 -6.35 -45.25
CA ASP A 548 -63.77 -7.11 -44.03
C ASP A 548 -62.50 -7.97 -44.11
N LEU A 549 -61.61 -7.83 -43.13
CA LEU A 549 -60.87 -8.95 -42.58
C LEU A 549 -60.82 -8.82 -41.05
N ARG A 550 -61.84 -9.42 -40.42
CA ARG A 550 -61.83 -9.75 -38.98
C ARG A 550 -60.80 -10.85 -38.73
N VAL A 551 -59.80 -10.56 -37.90
CA VAL A 551 -59.09 -11.58 -37.12
C VAL A 551 -59.39 -11.32 -35.64
N SER A 552 -59.95 -12.36 -35.04
CA SER A 552 -60.40 -12.56 -33.67
C SER A 552 -59.57 -11.91 -32.56
N ASP A 553 -60.26 -11.17 -31.69
CA ASP A 553 -59.89 -10.94 -30.30
C ASP A 553 -60.25 -12.17 -29.45
N GLU A 554 -59.29 -12.67 -28.66
CA GLU A 554 -59.56 -13.11 -27.28
C GLU A 554 -58.37 -12.80 -26.36
N PRO A 555 -58.60 -12.54 -25.05
CA PRO A 555 -57.73 -11.72 -24.22
C PRO A 555 -56.93 -12.54 -23.19
N SER A 556 -55.68 -12.17 -22.90
CA SER A 556 -55.01 -12.66 -21.69
C SER A 556 -54.04 -11.66 -21.04
N SER A 557 -54.47 -11.18 -19.87
CA SER A 557 -53.72 -10.78 -18.66
C SER A 557 -52.49 -9.86 -18.80
N LYS A 558 -52.69 -8.58 -18.43
CA LYS A 558 -51.63 -7.64 -18.06
C LYS A 558 -50.99 -8.05 -16.72
N LYS A 559 -49.70 -8.41 -16.72
CA LYS A 559 -48.87 -8.46 -15.51
C LYS A 559 -48.41 -7.05 -15.13
N LYS A 560 -48.81 -6.59 -13.95
CA LYS A 560 -48.31 -5.35 -13.32
C LYS A 560 -46.87 -5.56 -12.87
N SER A 561 -45.96 -4.72 -13.36
CA SER A 561 -44.57 -4.61 -12.90
C SER A 561 -44.51 -3.75 -11.64
N ILE A 562 -43.93 -4.30 -10.56
CA ILE A 562 -43.66 -3.63 -9.28
C ILE A 562 -42.18 -3.25 -9.27
N PHE A 563 -41.81 -2.24 -10.05
CA PHE A 563 -40.52 -1.54 -9.93
C PHE A 563 -40.80 -0.04 -10.02
N GLY A 564 -41.13 0.55 -8.88
CA GLY A 564 -41.45 1.98 -8.77
C GLY A 564 -41.54 2.50 -7.34
N LEU A 565 -40.93 1.82 -6.37
CA LEU A 565 -40.90 2.24 -4.97
C LEU A 565 -39.57 1.79 -4.37
N LEU A 566 -38.56 2.67 -4.40
CA LEU A 566 -37.44 2.80 -3.43
C LEU A 566 -36.39 3.81 -3.95
N GLY A 567 -36.84 5.04 -4.23
CA GLY A 567 -35.98 6.16 -4.60
C GLY A 567 -36.35 7.41 -3.82
N ARG A 568 -36.23 7.37 -2.48
CA ARG A 568 -36.36 8.55 -1.63
C ARG A 568 -35.77 8.27 -0.25
N TRP A 569 -34.49 8.58 -0.06
CA TRP A 569 -33.82 9.00 1.19
C TRP A 569 -32.38 9.41 0.78
N ILE A 570 -32.15 10.70 0.61
CA ILE A 570 -30.86 11.36 0.89
C ILE A 570 -31.00 11.91 2.29
#